data_AF-A0AAW2DVA7-F1
#
_entry.id   AF-A0AAW2DVA7-F1
#
_cell.length_a   1.000
_cell.length_b   1.000
_cell.length_c   1.000
_cell.angle_alpha   90.00
_cell.angle_beta   90.00
_cell.angle_gamma   90.00
#
_symmetry.space_group_name_H-M   'P 1'
#
loop_
_entity.id
_entity.type
_entity.pdbx_description
1 polymer ?
#
loop_
_entity_poly.entity_id
_entity_poly.type
_entity_poly.pdbx_seq_one_letter_code
_entity_poly.pdbx_strand_id
1 'polypeptide(L)'
;MDMQQGDLDRIFFFEHARKTAEATYAKDPLDADNLTRWGGALLELSQFQNMAESKKMIQEAISKLEEALLVNPKKHDTLWCLGNAYTSQAFMTPDVDEAKEYFDKSAIYFQQALDEDPGNDLYRKSLEVAGKAPELHKEIHAHGLAQQAMGSAGPSTSSGSKTTLKKKKSSDLKYDIFGWIILAVGIVAWVGFAKSQLPPPPPPPR
;
A
#
# COMPACT_ATOMS: atom_id res chain seq x y z
N MET A 1 -6.11 -20.57 -11.83
CA MET A 1 -5.32 -19.57 -12.60
C MET A 1 -5.96 -18.19 -12.45
N ASP A 2 -6.62 -17.93 -11.33
CA ASP A 2 -7.68 -16.90 -11.25
C ASP A 2 -7.20 -15.58 -10.62
N MET A 3 -6.06 -15.60 -9.92
CA MET A 3 -5.47 -14.39 -9.33
C MET A 3 -4.99 -13.39 -10.39
N GLN A 4 -4.36 -13.88 -11.48
CA GLN A 4 -3.90 -12.99 -12.56
C GLN A 4 -5.05 -12.30 -13.30
N GLN A 5 -6.20 -12.97 -13.43
CA GLN A 5 -7.38 -12.37 -14.03
C GLN A 5 -7.96 -11.29 -13.12
N GLY A 6 -8.07 -11.56 -11.82
CA GLY A 6 -8.54 -10.59 -10.83
C GLY A 6 -7.66 -9.34 -10.72
N ASP A 7 -6.33 -9.50 -10.83
CA ASP A 7 -5.39 -8.38 -10.83
C ASP A 7 -5.55 -7.51 -12.08
N LEU A 8 -5.75 -8.12 -13.26
CA LEU A 8 -5.98 -7.37 -14.50
C LEU A 8 -7.29 -6.58 -14.47
N ASP A 9 -8.36 -7.18 -13.95
CA ASP A 9 -9.65 -6.51 -13.82
C ASP A 9 -9.55 -5.32 -12.84
N ARG A 10 -8.80 -5.49 -11.73
CA ARG A 10 -8.50 -4.42 -10.77
C ARG A 10 -7.70 -3.28 -11.40
N ILE A 11 -6.64 -3.60 -12.15
CA ILE A 11 -5.83 -2.60 -12.87
C ILE A 11 -6.71 -1.83 -13.85
N PHE A 12 -7.55 -2.52 -14.64
CA PHE A 12 -8.43 -1.88 -15.61
C PHE A 12 -9.44 -0.94 -14.93
N PHE A 13 -10.02 -1.37 -13.81
CA PHE A 13 -10.95 -0.57 -13.03
C PHE A 13 -10.30 0.74 -12.55
N PHE A 14 -9.10 0.66 -11.94
CA PHE A 14 -8.42 1.86 -11.42
C PHE A 14 -7.83 2.74 -12.51
N GLU A 15 -7.38 2.19 -13.65
CA GLU A 15 -6.99 3.00 -14.81
C GLU A 15 -8.16 3.80 -15.36
N HIS A 16 -9.34 3.18 -15.46
CA HIS A 16 -10.56 3.87 -15.87
C HIS A 16 -10.93 4.98 -14.88
N ALA A 17 -10.85 4.70 -13.57
CA ALA A 17 -11.11 5.68 -12.52
C ALA A 17 -10.14 6.86 -12.60
N ARG A 18 -8.83 6.61 -12.76
CA ARG A 18 -7.79 7.64 -12.91
C ARG A 18 -8.06 8.54 -14.12
N LYS A 19 -8.32 7.96 -15.30
CA LYS A 19 -8.61 8.72 -16.53
C LYS A 19 -9.89 9.54 -16.43
N THR A 20 -10.93 8.97 -15.81
CA THR A 20 -12.18 9.70 -15.58
C THR A 20 -11.94 10.87 -14.64
N ALA A 21 -11.18 10.67 -13.57
CA ALA A 21 -10.90 11.71 -12.60
C ALA A 21 -10.05 12.84 -13.19
N GLU A 22 -9.07 12.50 -14.03
CA GLU A 22 -8.27 13.45 -14.81
C GLU A 22 -9.14 14.31 -15.74
N ALA A 23 -10.07 13.68 -16.47
CA ALA A 23 -10.99 14.38 -17.36
C ALA A 23 -11.99 15.28 -16.60
N THR A 24 -12.43 14.87 -15.40
CA THR A 24 -13.28 15.68 -14.53
C THR A 24 -12.52 16.86 -13.95
N TYR A 25 -11.28 16.67 -13.50
CA TYR A 25 -10.45 17.74 -12.96
C TYR A 25 -10.18 18.86 -13.98
N ALA A 26 -10.01 18.51 -15.25
CA ALA A 26 -9.87 19.50 -16.32
C ALA A 26 -11.10 20.41 -16.48
N LYS A 27 -12.27 19.99 -15.98
CA LYS A 27 -13.53 20.76 -16.01
C LYS A 27 -13.79 21.46 -14.68
N ASP A 28 -13.48 20.78 -13.57
CA ASP A 28 -13.65 21.29 -12.21
C ASP A 28 -12.48 20.84 -11.32
N PRO A 29 -11.46 21.71 -11.15
CA PRO A 29 -10.29 21.37 -10.32
C PRO A 29 -10.56 21.50 -8.82
N LEU A 30 -11.73 22.01 -8.41
CA LEU A 30 -12.10 22.20 -7.01
C LEU A 30 -13.09 21.12 -6.52
N ASP A 31 -13.26 20.03 -7.27
CA ASP A 31 -14.01 18.87 -6.82
C ASP A 31 -13.14 17.98 -5.93
N ALA A 32 -13.31 18.12 -4.61
CA ALA A 32 -12.60 17.34 -3.60
C ALA A 32 -12.89 15.83 -3.69
N ASP A 33 -14.10 15.41 -4.07
CA ASP A 33 -14.46 14.01 -4.24
C ASP A 33 -13.71 13.40 -5.42
N ASN A 34 -13.66 14.13 -6.53
CA ASN A 34 -12.93 13.72 -7.72
C ASN A 34 -11.43 13.64 -7.47
N LEU A 35 -10.84 14.65 -6.82
CA LEU A 35 -9.43 14.64 -6.43
C LEU A 35 -9.09 13.47 -5.50
N THR A 36 -10.00 13.14 -4.56
CA THR A 36 -9.83 11.99 -3.66
C THR A 36 -9.85 10.67 -4.41
N ARG A 37 -10.77 10.51 -5.37
CA ARG A 37 -10.82 9.33 -6.25
C ARG A 37 -9.57 9.23 -7.13
N TRP A 38 -9.06 10.35 -7.62
CA TRP A 38 -7.84 10.36 -8.41
C TRP A 38 -6.65 9.87 -7.58
N GLY A 39 -6.43 10.45 -6.40
CA GLY A 39 -5.37 10.05 -5.49
C GLY A 39 -5.47 8.57 -5.10
N GLY A 40 -6.67 8.11 -4.72
CA GLY A 40 -6.90 6.69 -4.40
C GLY A 40 -6.60 5.76 -5.57
N ALA A 41 -7.04 6.09 -6.79
CA ALA A 41 -6.76 5.28 -7.97
C ALA A 41 -5.25 5.21 -8.29
N LEU A 42 -4.52 6.31 -8.13
CA LEU A 42 -3.06 6.34 -8.30
C LEU A 42 -2.34 5.45 -7.28
N LEU A 43 -2.77 5.47 -6.00
CA LEU A 43 -2.22 4.59 -4.98
C LEU A 43 -2.45 3.12 -5.31
N GLU A 44 -3.65 2.77 -5.75
CA GLU A 44 -4.00 1.41 -6.14
C GLU A 44 -3.18 0.93 -7.34
N LEU A 45 -3.05 1.76 -8.37
CA LEU A 45 -2.24 1.44 -9.55
C LEU A 45 -0.75 1.32 -9.22
N SER A 46 -0.24 2.12 -8.28
CA SER A 46 1.18 2.11 -7.90
C SER A 46 1.68 0.73 -7.45
N GLN A 47 0.80 -0.11 -6.88
CA GLN A 47 1.15 -1.45 -6.40
C GLN A 47 1.50 -2.43 -7.53
N PHE A 48 1.07 -2.14 -8.77
CA PHE A 48 1.29 -3.00 -9.93
C PHE A 48 2.46 -2.54 -10.82
N GLN A 49 3.10 -1.42 -10.45
CA GLN A 49 4.16 -0.83 -11.25
C GLN A 49 5.56 -1.23 -10.77
N ASN A 50 6.57 -0.85 -11.55
CA ASN A 50 7.95 -0.91 -11.07
C ASN A 50 8.21 0.20 -10.04
N MET A 51 9.22 0.01 -9.18
CA MET A 51 9.54 0.92 -8.08
C MET A 51 9.65 2.42 -8.48
N ALA A 52 10.22 2.76 -9.63
CA ALA A 52 10.34 4.16 -10.03
C ALA A 52 8.98 4.77 -10.36
N GLU A 53 8.15 4.04 -11.12
CA GLU A 53 6.79 4.47 -11.47
C GLU A 53 5.87 4.46 -10.26
N SER A 54 5.95 3.46 -9.39
CA SER A 54 5.19 3.41 -8.13
C SER A 54 5.47 4.66 -7.27
N LYS A 55 6.75 5.04 -7.13
CA LYS A 55 7.14 6.23 -6.36
C LYS A 55 6.54 7.50 -6.96
N LYS A 56 6.60 7.65 -8.28
CA LYS A 56 6.02 8.79 -8.98
C LYS A 56 4.50 8.85 -8.80
N MET A 57 3.79 7.72 -8.95
CA MET A 57 2.34 7.65 -8.78
C MET A 57 1.92 7.96 -7.33
N ILE A 58 2.68 7.50 -6.33
CA ILE A 58 2.42 7.84 -4.92
C ILE A 58 2.61 9.34 -4.68
N GLN A 59 3.67 9.95 -5.22
CA GLN A 59 3.89 11.40 -5.10
C GLN A 59 2.76 12.21 -5.76
N GLU A 60 2.32 11.78 -6.94
CA GLU A 60 1.16 12.39 -7.62
C GLU A 60 -0.13 12.20 -6.82
N ALA A 61 -0.33 11.03 -6.21
CA ALA A 61 -1.48 10.78 -5.35
C ALA A 61 -1.49 11.71 -4.13
N ILE A 62 -0.34 11.89 -3.46
CA ILE A 62 -0.21 12.82 -2.34
C ILE A 62 -0.58 14.24 -2.77
N SER A 63 -0.03 14.72 -3.90
CA SER A 63 -0.37 16.05 -4.44
C SER A 63 -1.88 16.21 -4.64
N LYS A 64 -2.55 15.23 -5.26
CA LYS A 64 -3.98 15.30 -5.54
C LYS A 64 -4.83 15.25 -4.27
N LEU A 65 -4.42 14.48 -3.26
CA LEU A 65 -5.12 14.40 -1.99
C LEU A 65 -4.89 15.65 -1.13
N GLU A 66 -3.71 16.24 -1.16
CA GLU A 66 -3.44 17.53 -0.51
C GLU A 66 -4.27 18.65 -1.16
N GLU A 67 -4.38 18.67 -2.49
CA GLU A 67 -5.31 19.55 -3.22
C GLU A 67 -6.77 19.34 -2.75
N ALA A 68 -7.21 18.09 -2.56
CA ALA A 68 -8.56 17.80 -2.05
C ALA A 68 -8.78 18.35 -0.63
N LEU A 69 -7.77 18.30 0.25
CA LEU A 69 -7.85 18.87 1.60
C LEU A 69 -7.83 20.40 1.61
N LEU A 70 -7.21 21.05 0.61
CA LEU A 70 -7.32 22.50 0.47
C LEU A 70 -8.77 22.93 0.16
N VAL A 71 -9.51 22.11 -0.58
CA VAL A 71 -10.93 22.33 -0.88
C VAL A 71 -11.81 21.95 0.32
N ASN A 72 -11.59 20.78 0.91
CA ASN A 72 -12.34 20.29 2.06
C ASN A 72 -11.38 19.70 3.13
N PRO A 73 -10.96 20.51 4.12
CA PRO A 73 -9.98 20.10 5.12
C PRO A 73 -10.43 18.95 6.05
N LYS A 74 -11.75 18.72 6.16
CA LYS A 74 -12.34 17.74 7.08
C LYS A 74 -12.79 16.46 6.38
N LYS A 75 -12.41 16.28 5.11
CA LYS A 75 -12.81 15.14 4.32
C LYS A 75 -12.10 13.88 4.80
N HIS A 76 -12.78 13.10 5.63
CA HIS A 76 -12.20 11.97 6.36
C HIS A 76 -11.64 10.86 5.45
N ASP A 77 -12.27 10.60 4.30
CA ASP A 77 -11.77 9.64 3.31
C ASP A 77 -10.49 10.11 2.63
N THR A 78 -10.35 11.40 2.32
CA THR A 78 -9.11 12.01 1.82
C THR A 78 -7.98 11.92 2.85
N LEU A 79 -8.28 12.24 4.11
CA LEU A 79 -7.35 12.11 5.23
C LEU A 79 -6.84 10.66 5.35
N TRP A 80 -7.74 9.69 5.30
CA TRP A 80 -7.38 8.28 5.33
C TRP A 80 -6.54 7.85 4.11
N CYS A 81 -6.88 8.32 2.90
CA CYS A 81 -6.09 8.07 1.70
C CYS A 81 -4.67 8.66 1.81
N LEU A 82 -4.50 9.85 2.39
CA LEU A 82 -3.18 10.44 2.65
C LEU A 82 -2.35 9.61 3.63
N GLY A 83 -2.98 9.09 4.69
CA GLY A 83 -2.31 8.17 5.61
C GLY A 83 -1.76 6.93 4.90
N ASN A 84 -2.53 6.35 3.98
CA ASN A 84 -2.07 5.22 3.15
C ASN A 84 -0.97 5.62 2.16
N ALA A 85 -1.06 6.81 1.57
CA ALA A 85 -0.06 7.33 0.65
C ALA A 85 1.31 7.50 1.34
N TYR A 86 1.32 8.12 2.52
CA TYR A 86 2.53 8.31 3.32
C TYR A 86 3.08 6.98 3.84
N THR A 87 2.22 6.04 4.24
CA THR A 87 2.64 4.67 4.60
C THR A 87 3.35 3.99 3.43
N SER A 88 2.77 4.10 2.22
CA SER A 88 3.37 3.52 1.01
C SER A 88 4.71 4.19 0.68
N GLN A 89 4.81 5.51 0.80
CA GLN A 89 6.06 6.25 0.63
C GLN A 89 7.14 5.84 1.64
N ALA A 90 6.77 5.64 2.90
CA ALA A 90 7.66 5.17 3.96
C ALA A 90 8.28 3.80 3.61
N PHE A 91 7.46 2.82 3.20
CA PHE A 91 7.95 1.49 2.77
C PHE A 91 8.82 1.53 1.51
N MET A 92 8.70 2.57 0.69
CA MET A 92 9.56 2.78 -0.48
C MET A 92 10.85 3.55 -0.17
N THR A 93 11.01 4.03 1.07
CA THR A 93 12.12 4.87 1.48
C THR A 93 13.12 4.00 2.24
N PRO A 94 14.34 3.75 1.70
CA PRO A 94 15.30 2.85 2.35
C PRO A 94 15.91 3.42 3.63
N ASP A 95 15.98 4.74 3.73
CA ASP A 95 16.47 5.42 4.91
C ASP A 95 15.43 5.32 6.04
N VAL A 96 15.84 4.77 7.18
CA VAL A 96 14.93 4.47 8.29
C VAL A 96 14.45 5.76 8.97
N ASP A 97 15.30 6.79 9.03
CA ASP A 97 14.95 8.06 9.67
C ASP A 97 13.98 8.84 8.78
N GLU A 98 14.22 8.90 7.47
CA GLU A 98 13.30 9.49 6.50
C GLU A 98 11.97 8.71 6.43
N ALA A 99 12.01 7.37 6.44
CA ALA A 99 10.81 6.54 6.47
C ALA A 99 9.98 6.77 7.74
N LYS A 100 10.63 6.98 8.89
CA LYS A 100 9.95 7.27 10.15
C LYS A 100 9.14 8.57 10.07
N GLU A 101 9.66 9.62 9.43
CA GLU A 101 8.91 10.86 9.25
C GLU A 101 7.61 10.65 8.46
N TYR A 102 7.67 9.81 7.42
CA TYR A 102 6.47 9.45 6.65
C TYR A 102 5.49 8.59 7.46
N PHE A 103 5.97 7.66 8.30
CA PHE A 103 5.10 6.91 9.21
C PHE A 103 4.42 7.81 10.26
N ASP A 104 5.16 8.77 10.82
CA ASP A 104 4.61 9.73 11.78
C ASP A 104 3.51 10.57 11.11
N LYS A 105 3.73 11.05 9.87
CA LYS A 105 2.69 11.74 9.07
C LYS A 105 1.48 10.85 8.81
N SER A 106 1.71 9.60 8.44
CA SER A 106 0.66 8.60 8.20
C SER A 106 -0.25 8.44 9.43
N ALA A 107 0.33 8.27 10.61
CA ALA A 107 -0.42 8.13 11.86
C ALA A 107 -1.25 9.39 12.18
N ILE A 108 -0.71 10.59 11.95
CA ILE A 108 -1.43 11.85 12.13
C ILE A 108 -2.67 11.89 11.23
N TYR A 109 -2.54 11.56 9.95
CA TYR A 109 -3.68 11.57 9.02
C TYR A 109 -4.72 10.50 9.34
N PHE A 110 -4.32 9.31 9.78
CA PHE A 110 -5.26 8.29 10.24
C PHE A 110 -6.00 8.70 11.50
N GLN A 111 -5.33 9.35 12.45
CA GLN A 111 -5.98 9.91 13.63
C GLN A 111 -7.00 10.98 13.23
N GLN A 112 -6.63 11.91 12.34
CA GLN A 112 -7.55 12.95 11.86
C GLN A 112 -8.76 12.36 11.13
N ALA A 113 -8.57 11.34 10.31
CA ALA A 113 -9.68 10.63 9.65
C ALA A 113 -10.62 9.99 10.68
N LEU A 114 -10.07 9.36 11.72
CA LEU A 114 -10.85 8.77 12.81
C LEU A 114 -11.55 9.83 13.67
N ASP A 115 -10.96 11.00 13.86
CA ASP A 115 -11.57 12.09 14.63
C ASP A 115 -12.79 12.66 13.90
N GLU A 116 -12.74 12.77 12.57
CA GLU A 116 -13.87 13.23 11.74
C GLU A 116 -14.94 12.12 11.52
N ASP A 117 -14.58 10.84 11.54
CA ASP A 117 -15.51 9.70 11.52
C ASP A 117 -15.13 8.59 12.55
N PRO A 118 -15.49 8.77 13.84
CA PRO A 118 -15.09 7.84 14.92
C PRO A 118 -15.71 6.45 14.83
N GLY A 119 -16.80 6.31 14.07
CA GLY A 119 -17.50 5.05 13.83
C GLY A 119 -16.80 4.15 12.82
N ASN A 120 -15.79 4.67 12.12
CA ASN A 120 -15.15 3.95 11.03
C ASN A 120 -14.12 2.92 11.52
N ASP A 121 -14.50 1.64 11.47
CA ASP A 121 -13.61 0.54 11.85
C ASP A 121 -12.36 0.46 10.98
N LEU A 122 -12.42 0.94 9.73
CA LEU A 122 -11.28 0.97 8.83
C LEU A 122 -10.19 1.91 9.36
N TYR A 123 -10.58 3.11 9.78
CA TYR A 123 -9.66 4.15 10.21
C TYR A 123 -8.97 3.76 11.52
N ARG A 124 -9.74 3.18 12.45
CA ARG A 124 -9.19 2.64 13.69
C ARG A 124 -8.14 1.56 13.45
N LYS A 125 -8.40 0.63 12.53
CA LYS A 125 -7.44 -0.42 12.15
C LYS A 125 -6.20 0.16 11.49
N SER A 126 -6.37 1.11 10.56
CA SER A 126 -5.23 1.77 9.90
C SER A 126 -4.33 2.48 10.91
N LEU A 127 -4.90 3.17 11.89
CA LEU A 127 -4.15 3.81 12.97
C LEU A 127 -3.39 2.79 13.84
N GLU A 128 -4.03 1.66 14.20
CA GLU A 128 -3.38 0.60 14.98
C GLU A 128 -2.19 -0.01 14.22
N VAL A 129 -2.35 -0.23 12.91
CA VAL A 129 -1.30 -0.79 12.05
C VAL A 129 -0.17 0.21 11.84
N ALA A 130 -0.47 1.51 11.70
CA ALA A 130 0.54 2.56 11.55
C ALA A 130 1.53 2.59 12.72
N GLY A 131 1.06 2.30 13.95
CA GLY A 131 1.91 2.19 15.14
C GLY A 131 2.91 1.02 15.10
N LYS A 132 2.74 0.05 14.20
CA LYS A 132 3.63 -1.12 14.02
C LYS A 132 4.46 -1.04 12.73
N ALA A 133 4.21 -0.02 11.91
CA ALA A 133 4.80 0.09 10.58
C ALA A 133 6.32 0.39 10.59
N PRO A 134 6.87 1.20 11.53
CA PRO A 134 8.31 1.39 11.64
C PRO A 134 9.08 0.10 11.98
N GLU A 135 8.51 -0.79 12.80
CA GLU A 135 9.11 -2.09 13.11
C GLU A 135 9.14 -2.98 11.86
N LEU A 136 8.03 -3.02 11.12
CA LEU A 136 7.92 -3.80 9.88
C LEU A 136 8.92 -3.30 8.82
N HIS A 137 9.11 -1.99 8.71
CA HIS A 137 10.09 -1.39 7.80
C HIS A 137 11.52 -1.85 8.11
N LYS A 138 11.91 -1.83 9.39
CA LYS A 138 13.23 -2.31 9.84
C LYS A 138 13.42 -3.79 9.49
N GLU A 139 12.40 -4.62 9.69
CA GLU A 139 12.44 -6.05 9.38
C GLU A 139 12.59 -6.30 7.87
N ILE A 140 11.81 -5.61 7.03
CA ILE A 140 11.88 -5.73 5.57
C ILE A 140 13.27 -5.35 5.05
N HIS A 141 13.84 -4.24 5.53
CA HIS A 141 15.16 -3.80 5.09
C HIS A 141 16.29 -4.67 5.65
N ALA A 142 16.17 -5.18 6.88
CA ALA A 142 17.12 -6.12 7.46
C ALA A 142 17.14 -7.45 6.69
N HIS A 143 15.96 -8.00 6.33
CA HIS A 143 15.85 -9.24 5.55
C HIS A 143 16.31 -9.04 4.10
N GLY A 144 15.97 -7.92 3.46
CA GLY A 144 16.47 -7.58 2.13
C GLY A 144 18.00 -7.46 2.06
N LEU A 145 18.62 -6.89 3.10
CA LEU A 145 20.08 -6.82 3.26
C LEU A 145 20.69 -8.20 3.54
N ALA A 146 20.07 -9.04 4.38
CA ALA A 146 20.55 -10.40 4.68
C ALA A 146 20.59 -11.30 3.44
N GLN A 147 19.61 -11.16 2.54
CA GLN A 147 19.55 -11.90 1.28
C GLN A 147 20.59 -11.41 0.24
N GLN A 148 20.99 -10.14 0.32
CA GLN A 148 22.12 -9.59 -0.43
C GLN A 148 23.47 -10.06 0.13
N ALA A 149 23.63 -10.11 1.46
CA ALA A 149 24.86 -10.55 2.14
C ALA A 149 25.13 -12.06 1.99
N MET A 150 24.10 -12.92 2.00
CA MET A 150 24.23 -14.34 1.65
C MET A 150 24.45 -14.59 0.14
N GLY A 151 24.46 -13.54 -0.70
CA GLY A 151 24.88 -13.59 -2.09
C GLY A 151 26.39 -13.39 -2.31
N SER A 152 27.15 -13.01 -1.29
CA SER A 152 28.58 -12.65 -1.40
C SER A 152 29.54 -13.57 -0.63
N ALA A 153 29.06 -14.64 0.00
CA ALA A 153 29.92 -15.63 0.66
C ALA A 153 29.79 -17.00 -0.02
N GLY A 154 30.52 -17.19 -1.11
CA GLY A 154 30.76 -18.51 -1.69
C GLY A 154 32.08 -19.08 -1.17
N PRO A 155 32.11 -20.29 -0.56
CA PRO A 155 33.35 -20.96 -0.18
C PRO A 155 34.15 -21.39 -1.41
N SER A 156 35.46 -21.15 -1.36
CA SER A 156 36.43 -21.78 -2.25
C SER A 156 36.39 -23.30 -2.08
N THR A 157 36.14 -24.05 -3.17
CA THR A 157 36.82 -25.32 -3.51
C THR A 157 36.27 -25.95 -4.79
N SER A 158 37.17 -26.06 -5.78
CA SER A 158 37.35 -27.10 -6.81
C SER A 158 36.17 -27.83 -7.50
N SER A 159 36.30 -27.84 -8.84
CA SER A 159 36.05 -28.97 -9.76
C SER A 159 34.60 -29.32 -10.13
N GLY A 160 34.32 -29.21 -11.44
CA GLY A 160 33.31 -30.02 -12.11
C GLY A 160 32.22 -29.22 -12.83
N SER A 161 32.42 -29.02 -14.13
CA SER A 161 31.42 -28.75 -15.18
C SER A 161 29.94 -28.82 -14.80
N LYS A 162 29.17 -27.73 -15.00
CA LYS A 162 27.79 -27.75 -15.56
C LYS A 162 27.11 -26.37 -15.61
N THR A 163 26.37 -26.18 -16.70
CA THR A 163 25.13 -25.40 -16.89
C THR A 163 25.07 -23.94 -16.43
N THR A 164 24.98 -23.09 -17.46
CA THR A 164 24.43 -21.74 -17.48
C THR A 164 23.10 -21.62 -16.74
N LEU A 165 23.11 -20.98 -15.57
CA LEU A 165 21.94 -20.36 -14.93
C LEU A 165 22.39 -19.02 -14.34
N LYS A 166 22.37 -17.97 -15.16
CA LYS A 166 22.55 -16.59 -14.70
C LYS A 166 21.17 -15.94 -14.54
N LYS A 167 21.01 -15.29 -13.38
CA LYS A 167 20.16 -14.09 -13.15
C LYS A 167 18.68 -14.37 -12.81
N LYS A 168 18.41 -14.68 -11.53
CA LYS A 168 17.04 -14.71 -10.98
C LYS A 168 16.95 -14.22 -9.52
N LYS A 169 17.69 -13.15 -9.17
CA LYS A 169 17.73 -12.61 -7.78
C LYS A 169 17.09 -11.22 -7.63
N SER A 170 16.83 -10.51 -8.73
CA SER A 170 16.21 -9.17 -8.72
C SER A 170 14.69 -9.17 -8.87
N SER A 171 14.08 -10.31 -9.23
CA SER A 171 12.63 -10.46 -9.31
C SER A 171 12.04 -10.82 -7.95
N ASP A 172 12.66 -11.75 -7.21
CA ASP A 172 12.16 -12.18 -5.88
C ASP A 172 12.12 -11.01 -4.89
N LEU A 173 13.17 -10.19 -4.83
CA LEU A 173 13.19 -9.02 -3.94
C LEU A 173 12.09 -8.00 -4.28
N LYS A 174 11.71 -7.89 -5.56
CA LYS A 174 10.60 -7.03 -5.98
C LYS A 174 9.28 -7.61 -5.48
N TYR A 175 9.04 -8.90 -5.71
CA TYR A 175 7.81 -9.56 -5.26
C TYR A 175 7.71 -9.69 -3.74
N ASP A 176 8.82 -9.74 -3.01
CA ASP A 176 8.82 -9.65 -1.54
C ASP A 176 8.43 -8.22 -1.11
N ILE A 177 9.07 -7.16 -1.62
CA ILE A 177 8.69 -5.80 -1.22
C ILE A 177 7.23 -5.48 -1.57
N PHE A 178 6.77 -5.83 -2.78
CA PHE A 178 5.36 -5.69 -3.18
C PHE A 178 4.45 -6.62 -2.37
N GLY A 179 4.87 -7.85 -2.10
CA GLY A 179 4.14 -8.82 -1.30
C GLY A 179 3.90 -8.35 0.12
N TRP A 180 4.86 -7.66 0.73
CA TRP A 180 4.77 -7.12 2.09
C TRP A 180 4.03 -5.77 2.15
N ILE A 181 4.09 -4.94 1.11
CA ILE A 181 3.21 -3.75 0.96
C ILE A 181 1.75 -4.21 0.77
N ILE A 182 1.52 -5.24 -0.05
CA ILE A 182 0.22 -5.90 -0.22
C ILE A 182 -0.22 -6.59 1.08
N LEU A 183 0.71 -7.10 1.90
CA LEU A 183 0.38 -7.71 3.20
C LEU A 183 0.04 -6.63 4.25
N ALA A 184 0.76 -5.50 4.27
CA ALA A 184 0.50 -4.36 5.15
C ALA A 184 -0.85 -3.67 4.83
N VAL A 185 -1.20 -3.54 3.54
CA VAL A 185 -2.49 -2.98 3.10
C VAL A 185 -3.60 -4.04 3.11
N GLY A 186 -3.28 -5.30 2.80
CA GLY A 186 -4.20 -6.44 2.71
C GLY A 186 -4.68 -7.00 4.06
N ILE A 187 -3.94 -6.77 5.15
CA ILE A 187 -4.41 -7.08 6.52
C ILE A 187 -5.68 -6.29 6.85
N VAL A 188 -5.87 -5.12 6.25
CA VAL A 188 -7.07 -4.29 6.47
C VAL A 188 -8.32 -4.90 5.81
N ALA A 189 -8.18 -5.71 4.75
CA ALA A 189 -9.30 -6.36 4.05
C ALA A 189 -9.69 -7.74 4.62
N TRP A 190 -8.77 -8.49 5.25
CA TRP A 190 -9.05 -9.88 5.69
C TRP A 190 -9.74 -10.02 7.06
N VAL A 191 -9.71 -9.00 7.92
CA VAL A 191 -10.39 -9.03 9.23
C VAL A 191 -11.91 -8.76 9.10
N GLY A 192 -12.39 -8.32 7.93
CA GLY A 192 -13.83 -8.08 7.68
C GLY A 192 -14.63 -9.30 7.18
N PHE A 193 -13.98 -10.29 6.58
CA PHE A 193 -14.66 -11.39 5.87
C PHE A 193 -14.88 -12.65 6.73
N ALA A 194 -14.12 -12.85 7.81
CA ALA A 194 -14.20 -14.07 8.62
C ALA A 194 -15.35 -14.08 9.65
N LYS A 195 -16.06 -12.95 9.87
CA LYS A 195 -17.18 -12.87 10.84
C LYS A 195 -18.57 -13.10 10.22
N SER A 196 -18.70 -13.12 8.90
CA SER A 196 -20.01 -13.20 8.21
C SER A 196 -20.41 -14.62 7.74
N GLN A 197 -19.56 -15.63 7.94
CA GLN A 197 -19.81 -17.00 7.47
C GLN A 197 -20.04 -18.04 8.58
N LEU A 198 -20.39 -17.63 9.79
CA LEU A 198 -20.86 -18.58 10.81
C LEU A 198 -22.36 -18.86 10.60
N PRO A 199 -22.79 -20.12 10.37
CA PRO A 199 -24.20 -20.45 10.31
C PRO A 199 -24.87 -20.15 11.67
N PRO A 200 -26.15 -19.74 11.67
CA PRO A 200 -26.85 -19.41 12.91
C PRO A 200 -26.94 -20.64 13.83
N PRO A 201 -26.81 -20.47 15.16
CA PRO A 201 -26.89 -21.57 16.11
C PRO A 201 -28.29 -22.22 16.08
N PRO A 202 -28.39 -23.55 16.25
CA PRO A 202 -29.66 -24.25 16.26
C PRO A 202 -30.54 -23.79 17.43
N PRO A 203 -31.88 -23.78 17.27
CA PRO A 203 -32.79 -23.34 18.31
C PRO A 203 -32.76 -24.27 19.53
N PRO A 204 -33.01 -23.73 20.74
CA PRO A 204 -32.97 -24.52 21.97
C PRO A 204 -34.09 -25.58 22.00
N PRO A 205 -33.81 -26.77 22.55
CA PRO A 205 -34.83 -27.82 22.69
C PRO A 205 -35.93 -27.37 23.66
N ARG A 206 -37.19 -27.62 23.25
CA ARG A 206 -38.38 -27.48 24.10
C ARG A 206 -38.47 -28.59 25.13
#